data_AF-A0A512IIP8-F1
#
_entry.id   AF-A0A512IIP8-F1
#
_cell.length_a   1.000
_cell.length_b   1.000
_cell.length_c   1.000
_cell.angle_alpha   90.00
_cell.angle_beta   90.00
_cell.angle_gamma   90.00
#
_symmetry.space_group_name_H-M   'P 1'
#
loop_
_entity.id
_entity.type
_entity.pdbx_description
1 polymer ?
#
loop_
_entity_poly.entity_id
_entity_poly.type
_entity_poly.pdbx_seq_one_letter_code
_entity_poly.pdbx_strand_id
1 'polypeptide(L)'
;MSEQQAETEHADTEQAYTPEEFVEWVERLIARVESVDMDQAMRWCPQWWAHTEAVDRFKALYEEWIGCQANGGMSSWWVNHFDRHAAVLFTKRGPFGECGTSHVEKGFRRTLACEHPPADWSW
;
A
#
# COMPACT_ATOMS: atom_id res chain seq x y z
N MET A 1 -10.97 -20.96 39.23
CA MET A 1 -11.45 -19.65 38.74
C MET A 1 -10.21 -18.92 38.23
N SER A 2 -9.67 -19.36 37.09
CA SER A 2 -10.11 -19.01 35.72
C SER A 2 -9.86 -17.55 35.44
N GLU A 3 -8.77 -17.29 34.72
CA GLU A 3 -8.65 -16.27 33.67
C GLU A 3 -7.34 -16.57 32.93
N GLN A 4 -7.40 -17.55 32.03
CA GLN A 4 -6.43 -17.70 30.95
C GLN A 4 -6.69 -16.54 29.99
N GLN A 5 -5.82 -15.53 30.01
CA GLN A 5 -5.72 -14.58 28.91
C GLN A 5 -5.10 -15.34 27.74
N ALA A 6 -5.92 -15.55 26.70
CA ALA A 6 -5.49 -16.08 25.43
C ALA A 6 -4.50 -15.08 24.80
N GLU A 7 -3.22 -15.45 24.77
CA GLU A 7 -2.27 -14.91 23.82
C GLU A 7 -2.79 -15.24 22.42
N THR A 8 -3.28 -14.22 21.71
CA THR A 8 -3.45 -14.28 20.27
C THR A 8 -2.06 -14.39 19.64
N GLU A 9 -1.62 -15.63 19.41
CA GLU A 9 -0.55 -15.96 18.48
C GLU A 9 -0.98 -15.45 17.09
N HIS A 10 -0.52 -14.25 16.72
CA HIS A 10 -0.47 -13.86 15.32
C HIS A 10 0.47 -14.85 14.64
N ALA A 11 -0.11 -15.78 13.87
CA ALA A 11 0.64 -16.69 13.02
C ALA A 11 1.61 -15.88 12.17
N ASP A 12 2.90 -16.00 12.51
CA ASP A 12 4.02 -15.40 11.79
C ASP A 12 4.03 -16.05 10.41
N THR A 13 3.35 -15.41 9.48
CA THR A 13 3.46 -15.76 8.07
C THR A 13 4.84 -15.29 7.69
N GLU A 14 5.78 -16.23 7.59
CA GLU A 14 7.18 -15.98 7.24
C GLU A 14 7.22 -15.13 5.95
N GLN A 15 7.31 -13.81 6.11
CA GLN A 15 7.25 -12.89 4.99
C GLN A 15 8.49 -13.15 4.15
N ALA A 16 8.33 -13.54 2.89
CA ALA A 16 9.44 -13.97 2.01
C ALA A 16 10.44 -12.83 1.64
N TYR A 17 10.29 -11.66 2.25
CA TYR A 17 11.09 -10.46 2.04
C TYR A 17 11.15 -9.63 3.32
N THR A 18 12.23 -8.86 3.48
CA THR A 18 12.40 -7.99 4.65
C THR A 18 11.76 -6.61 4.44
N PRO A 19 11.47 -5.87 5.53
CA PRO A 19 11.02 -4.48 5.45
C PRO A 19 11.99 -3.57 4.67
N GLU A 20 13.30 -3.81 4.79
CA GLU A 20 14.33 -3.05 4.11
C GLU A 20 14.32 -3.29 2.60
N GLU A 21 14.17 -4.55 2.16
CA GLU A 21 14.04 -4.90 0.74
C GLU A 21 12.79 -4.26 0.12
N PHE A 22 11.69 -4.25 0.88
CA PHE A 22 10.46 -3.57 0.47
C PHE A 22 10.66 -2.06 0.33
N VAL A 23 11.28 -1.40 1.31
CA VAL A 23 11.56 0.05 1.26
C VAL A 23 12.46 0.39 0.08
N GLU A 24 13.55 -0.36 -0.11
CA GLU A 24 14.47 -0.16 -1.23
C GLU A 24 13.76 -0.34 -2.58
N TRP A 25 12.86 -1.33 -2.68
CA TRP A 25 12.07 -1.54 -3.87
C TRP A 25 11.14 -0.37 -4.18
N VAL A 26 10.45 0.19 -3.16
CA VAL A 26 9.58 1.37 -3.35
C VAL A 26 10.40 2.56 -3.85
N GLU A 27 11.53 2.86 -3.20
CA GLU A 27 12.37 4.00 -3.58
C GLU A 27 12.90 3.88 -5.01
N ARG A 28 13.36 2.69 -5.41
CA ARG A 28 13.83 2.41 -6.78
C ARG A 28 12.71 2.45 -7.81
N LEU A 29 11.51 1.96 -7.47
CA LEU A 29 10.34 2.01 -8.34
C LEU A 29 9.96 3.45 -8.62
N ILE A 30 9.85 4.28 -7.58
CA ILE A 30 9.49 5.69 -7.70
C ILE A 30 10.53 6.44 -8.52
N ALA A 31 11.83 6.27 -8.25
CA ALA A 31 12.88 6.87 -9.06
C ALA A 31 12.78 6.53 -10.57
N ARG A 32 12.25 5.35 -10.91
CA ARG A 32 12.04 4.91 -12.29
C ARG A 32 10.80 5.54 -12.93
N VAL A 33 9.71 5.67 -12.18
CA VAL A 33 8.40 6.12 -12.69
C VAL A 33 8.33 7.64 -12.80
N GLU A 34 9.01 8.37 -11.92
CA GLU A 34 9.06 9.84 -11.88
C GLU A 34 9.89 10.46 -13.03
N SER A 35 10.60 9.63 -13.82
CA SER A 35 11.61 10.07 -14.80
C SER A 35 11.04 10.61 -16.12
N VAL A 36 9.72 10.65 -16.31
CA VAL A 36 9.10 11.06 -17.59
C VAL A 36 8.10 12.19 -17.36
N ASP A 37 8.55 13.43 -17.51
CA ASP A 37 7.75 14.67 -17.67
C ASP A 37 6.41 14.68 -16.92
N MET A 38 6.47 14.59 -15.59
CA MET A 38 5.26 14.55 -14.79
C MET A 38 4.60 15.93 -14.69
N ASP A 39 3.49 16.06 -15.39
CA ASP A 39 2.50 17.13 -15.28
C ASP A 39 2.19 17.46 -13.80
N GLN A 40 1.79 18.70 -13.51
CA GLN A 40 1.51 19.23 -12.15
C GLN A 40 0.41 18.44 -11.38
N ALA A 41 -0.20 17.45 -12.03
CA ALA A 41 -1.28 16.62 -11.52
C ALA A 41 -0.82 15.46 -10.62
N MET A 42 0.44 15.00 -10.74
CA MET A 42 0.92 13.89 -9.92
C MET A 42 1.07 14.28 -8.45
N ARG A 43 0.82 13.33 -7.54
CA ARG A 43 0.96 13.52 -6.10
C ARG A 43 1.88 12.46 -5.54
N TRP A 44 2.97 12.90 -4.90
CA TRP A 44 3.91 12.04 -4.21
C TRP A 44 4.22 12.64 -2.84
N CYS A 45 4.38 11.79 -1.83
CA CYS A 45 4.86 12.20 -0.51
C CYS A 45 6.19 11.49 -0.23
N PRO A 46 7.29 12.21 0.05
CA PRO A 46 8.56 11.59 0.44
C PRO A 46 8.43 10.72 1.70
N GLN A 47 7.48 11.04 2.58
CA GLN A 47 7.14 10.24 3.76
C GLN A 47 6.02 9.24 3.46
N TRP A 48 6.14 8.51 2.34
CA TRP A 48 5.09 7.61 1.86
C TRP A 48 4.66 6.55 2.90
N TRP A 49 5.59 6.12 3.76
CA TRP A 49 5.34 5.17 4.85
C TRP A 49 4.35 5.68 5.91
N ALA A 50 4.14 7.00 6.00
CA ALA A 50 3.14 7.60 6.89
C ALA A 50 1.71 7.47 6.36
N HIS A 51 1.52 6.90 5.17
CA HIS A 51 0.22 6.71 4.53
C HIS A 51 -0.14 5.22 4.45
N THR A 52 -0.95 4.72 5.39
CA THR A 52 -1.30 3.28 5.49
C THR A 52 -1.81 2.67 4.18
N GLU A 53 -2.76 3.33 3.50
CA GLU A 53 -3.23 2.82 2.19
C GLU A 53 -2.10 2.76 1.14
N ALA A 54 -1.16 3.70 1.16
CA ALA A 54 -0.03 3.66 0.24
C ALA A 54 0.88 2.46 0.55
N VAL A 55 1.16 2.22 1.83
CA VAL A 55 1.92 1.06 2.29
C VAL A 55 1.25 -0.24 1.86
N ASP A 56 -0.07 -0.39 2.09
CA ASP A 56 -0.82 -1.59 1.72
C ASP A 56 -0.78 -1.84 0.20
N ARG A 57 -0.98 -0.77 -0.59
CA ARG A 57 -0.90 -0.85 -2.06
C ARG A 57 0.50 -1.21 -2.55
N PHE A 58 1.55 -0.63 -1.96
CA PHE A 58 2.92 -0.96 -2.33
C PHE A 58 3.29 -2.38 -1.94
N LYS A 59 2.87 -2.87 -0.77
CA LYS A 59 3.08 -4.27 -0.38
C LYS A 59 2.46 -5.24 -1.39
N ALA A 60 1.20 -5.04 -1.75
CA ALA A 60 0.52 -5.88 -2.75
C ALA A 60 1.23 -5.85 -4.11
N LEU A 61 1.70 -4.67 -4.55
CA LEU A 61 2.48 -4.55 -5.79
C LEU A 61 3.82 -5.29 -5.70
N TYR A 62 4.49 -5.21 -4.55
CA TYR A 62 5.78 -5.84 -4.32
C TYR A 62 5.68 -7.37 -4.29
N GLU A 63 4.68 -7.91 -3.59
CA GLU A 63 4.41 -9.35 -3.55
C GLU A 63 4.21 -9.93 -4.96
N GLU A 64 3.35 -9.32 -5.77
CA GLU A 64 3.14 -9.76 -7.16
C GLU A 64 4.39 -9.53 -8.02
N TRP A 65 5.15 -8.46 -7.76
CA TRP A 65 6.39 -8.19 -8.49
C TRP A 65 7.43 -9.28 -8.26
N ILE A 66 7.62 -9.74 -7.02
CA ILE A 66 8.52 -10.85 -6.69
C ILE A 66 8.08 -12.10 -7.46
N GLY A 67 6.79 -12.45 -7.40
CA GLY A 67 6.23 -13.61 -8.10
C GLY A 67 6.45 -13.55 -9.61
N CYS A 68 6.17 -12.40 -10.22
CA CYS A 68 6.37 -12.15 -11.65
C CYS A 68 7.85 -12.09 -12.06
N GLN A 69 8.74 -11.64 -11.17
CA GLN A 69 10.17 -11.62 -11.45
C GLN A 69 10.74 -13.05 -11.48
N ALA A 70 10.32 -13.90 -10.54
CA ALA A 70 10.79 -15.29 -10.45
C ALA A 70 10.22 -16.19 -11.57
N ASN A 71 8.96 -15.98 -11.95
CA ASN A 71 8.23 -16.90 -12.83
C ASN A 71 7.90 -16.32 -14.22
N GLY A 72 8.31 -15.09 -14.50
CA GLY A 72 7.88 -14.33 -15.67
C GLY A 72 6.51 -13.67 -15.46
N GLY A 73 6.07 -12.86 -16.43
CA GLY A 73 4.81 -12.11 -16.32
C GLY A 73 4.96 -10.60 -16.05
N MET A 74 6.19 -10.09 -16.02
CA MET A 74 6.49 -8.66 -15.77
C MET A 74 5.71 -7.67 -16.65
N SER A 75 5.43 -8.01 -17.91
CA SER A 75 4.59 -7.15 -18.77
C SER A 75 3.15 -7.07 -18.25
N SER A 76 2.59 -8.18 -17.78
CA SER A 76 1.27 -8.19 -17.13
C SER A 76 1.32 -7.45 -15.80
N TRP A 77 2.38 -7.63 -15.00
CA TRP A 77 2.56 -6.89 -13.76
C TRP A 77 2.45 -5.37 -13.95
N TRP A 78 3.15 -4.82 -14.95
CA TRP A 78 3.06 -3.38 -15.27
C TRP A 78 1.63 -2.95 -15.62
N VAL A 79 1.02 -3.60 -16.62
CA VAL A 79 -0.27 -3.17 -17.18
C VAL A 79 -1.44 -3.44 -16.24
N ASN A 80 -1.43 -4.59 -15.56
CA ASN A 80 -2.58 -5.07 -14.78
C ASN A 80 -2.47 -4.75 -13.29
N HIS A 81 -1.27 -4.59 -12.75
CA HIS A 81 -1.09 -4.35 -11.32
C HIS A 81 -0.60 -2.93 -11.10
N PHE A 82 0.59 -2.60 -11.61
CA PHE A 82 1.19 -1.28 -11.36
C PHE A 82 0.31 -0.13 -11.85
N ASP A 83 -0.08 -0.11 -13.14
CA ASP A 83 -0.82 1.02 -13.73
C ASP A 83 -2.15 1.29 -13.01
N ARG A 84 -2.84 0.23 -12.55
CA ARG A 84 -4.10 0.33 -11.81
C ARG A 84 -3.90 0.95 -10.42
N HIS A 85 -2.84 0.55 -9.72
CA HIS A 85 -2.50 1.14 -8.43
C HIS A 85 -1.97 2.57 -8.59
N ALA A 86 -1.15 2.83 -9.61
CA ALA A 86 -0.58 4.13 -9.91
C ALA A 86 -1.69 5.19 -10.17
N ALA A 87 -2.73 4.81 -10.91
CA ALA A 87 -3.90 5.66 -11.16
C ALA A 87 -4.65 6.11 -9.89
N VAL A 88 -4.48 5.38 -8.78
CA VAL A 88 -5.03 5.72 -7.46
C VAL A 88 -4.01 6.37 -6.54
N LEU A 89 -2.77 5.89 -6.54
CA LEU A 89 -1.69 6.37 -5.66
C LEU A 89 -1.39 7.85 -5.92
N PHE A 90 -1.22 8.19 -7.20
CA PHE A 90 -0.58 9.45 -7.57
C PHE A 90 -1.57 10.55 -8.01
N THR A 91 -2.85 10.39 -7.69
CA THR A 91 -3.90 11.38 -7.99
C THR A 91 -4.15 12.33 -6.81
N LYS A 92 -4.71 13.51 -7.07
CA LYS A 92 -5.20 14.47 -6.06
C LYS A 92 -6.19 13.85 -5.06
N ARG A 93 -6.92 12.80 -5.44
CA ARG A 93 -7.84 12.07 -4.54
C ARG A 93 -7.21 10.84 -3.88
N GLY A 94 -5.94 10.57 -4.20
CA GLY A 94 -5.19 9.42 -3.71
C GLY A 94 -4.60 9.63 -2.32
N PRO A 95 -3.82 8.65 -1.83
CA PRO A 95 -3.18 8.70 -0.52
C PRO A 95 -2.33 9.93 -0.26
N PHE A 96 -1.64 10.41 -1.30
CA PHE A 96 -0.75 11.57 -1.25
C PHE A 96 -1.45 12.88 -1.64
N GLY A 97 -2.77 12.85 -1.90
CA GLY A 97 -3.51 13.96 -2.50
C GLY A 97 -3.40 15.30 -1.78
N GLU A 98 -3.24 15.25 -0.45
CA GLU A 98 -3.09 16.43 0.43
C GLU A 98 -1.64 16.82 0.69
N CYS A 99 -0.67 15.94 0.38
CA CYS A 99 0.74 16.14 0.73
C CYS A 99 1.55 16.94 -0.30
N GLY A 100 0.94 17.48 -1.36
CA GLY A 100 1.58 18.43 -2.29
C GLY A 100 3.08 18.17 -2.53
N THR A 101 3.92 19.12 -2.12
CA THR A 101 5.40 19.00 -2.08
C THR A 101 5.95 18.73 -0.67
N SER A 102 5.10 18.71 0.36
CA SER A 102 5.48 18.55 1.77
C SER A 102 4.45 17.69 2.50
N HIS A 103 4.92 16.75 3.33
CA HIS A 103 4.03 15.89 4.10
C HIS A 103 3.04 16.71 4.95
N VAL A 104 1.79 16.24 4.96
CA VAL A 104 0.73 16.74 5.82
C VAL A 104 0.36 15.59 6.73
N GLU A 105 0.63 15.73 8.03
CA GLU A 105 0.17 14.79 9.04
C GLU A 105 -1.36 14.75 9.01
N LYS A 106 -1.89 13.68 8.44
CA LYS A 106 -3.32 13.39 8.55
C LYS A 106 -3.58 12.83 9.94
N GLY A 107 -4.40 13.54 10.72
CA GLY A 107 -5.26 12.85 11.68
C GLY A 107 -6.02 11.75 10.94
N PHE A 108 -6.23 10.60 11.59
CA PHE A 108 -6.89 9.41 11.04
C PHE A 108 -7.83 9.77 9.90
N ARG A 109 -7.55 9.26 8.68
CA ARG A 109 -8.46 9.41 7.55
C ARG A 109 -9.88 9.17 8.05
N ARG A 110 -10.85 9.85 7.45
CA ARG A 110 -12.27 9.55 7.67
C ARG A 110 -12.51 8.09 7.30
N THR A 111 -12.37 7.20 8.28
CA THR A 111 -12.80 5.82 8.19
C THR A 111 -14.30 5.91 8.01
N LEU A 112 -14.81 5.23 6.98
CA LEU A 112 -16.26 5.12 6.84
C LEU A 112 -16.78 4.46 8.11
N ALA A 113 -17.76 5.09 8.74
CA ALA A 113 -18.41 4.49 9.88
C ALA A 113 -19.03 3.16 9.41
N CYS A 114 -18.60 2.07 10.03
CA CYS A 114 -19.16 0.75 9.83
C CYS A 114 -19.79 0.31 11.15
N GLU A 115 -21.03 -0.17 11.09
CA GLU A 115 -21.66 -0.85 12.22
C GLU A 115 -21.46 -2.35 12.05
N HIS A 116 -21.27 -3.06 13.15
CA HIS A 116 -21.25 -4.52 13.10
C HIS A 116 -22.63 -5.04 12.71
N PRO A 117 -22.72 -6.07 11.84
CA PRO A 117 -24.01 -6.69 11.55
C PRO A 117 -24.60 -7.27 12.85
N PRO A 118 -25.94 -7.32 12.97
CA PRO A 118 -26.61 -7.99 14.08
C PRO A 118 -26.14 -9.44 14.25
N ALA A 119 -26.22 -9.97 15.47
CA ALA A 119 -25.76 -11.33 15.78
C ALA A 119 -26.55 -12.43 15.05
N ASP A 120 -27.78 -12.14 14.61
CA ASP A 120 -28.68 -13.01 13.87
C ASP A 120 -28.63 -12.79 12.35
N TRP A 121 -27.71 -11.96 11.85
CA TRP A 121 -27.57 -11.71 10.42
C TRP A 121 -27.10 -12.97 9.68
N SER A 122 -27.87 -13.39 8.67
CA SER A 122 -27.48 -14.43 7.70
C SER A 122 -27.38 -13.84 6.30
N TRP A 123 -26.59 -14.50 5.44
CA TRP A 123 -26.42 -14.15 4.04
C TRP A 123 -27.70 -14.26 3.21
#